data_AF-A0AAD5CRR7-F1
#
_entry.id   AF-A0AAD5CRR7-F1
#
_cell.length_a   1.000
_cell.length_b   1.000
_cell.length_c   1.000
_cell.angle_alpha   90.00
_cell.angle_beta   90.00
_cell.angle_gamma   90.00
#
_symmetry.space_group_name_H-M   'P 1'
#
loop_
_entity.id
_entity.type
_entity.pdbx_description
1 polymer ?
#
loop_
_entity_poly.entity_id
_entity_poly.type
_entity_poly.pdbx_seq_one_letter_code
_entity_poly.pdbx_strand_id
1 'polypeptide(L)'
;MGVVTTMGVCLLTTIVILGAVIGGANGDAMVSGSVFCDRCKDGQLSLFDFPLAGIKVSIACPGQDGQMKVISEETTNWIGNYVMRFDGAPDMSACRAQVFGDGQGCRVVSGPTQSLNLVFQMFDTEIYTVNHLLSQPAQPMSNCPLSSSPLPKPVTPTVPPPTNRAPAPQPPKLPPQPRLPPMPPVPFLEASACSYRMWMMPEHECYWRVLSPDLKVAFVFGPVAGQKYGNDITLRGSMSGRGDPYKTLLRESTTALLNSYNSIQFPYHPLDVVGHFNSALMGGSTRQVLMTALRFLRANSGNPGNVTCKFTTCK
;
A
#
# COMPACT_ATOMS: atom_id res chain seq x y z
N MET A 1 38.61 -49.84 67.27
CA MET A 1 37.15 -49.90 67.44
C MET A 1 36.51 -49.22 66.25
N GLY A 2 35.59 -49.89 65.55
CA GLY A 2 34.75 -49.31 64.48
C GLY A 2 35.18 -49.64 63.04
N VAL A 3 34.72 -50.78 62.53
CA VAL A 3 34.62 -51.08 61.08
C VAL A 3 33.19 -50.78 60.66
N VAL A 4 32.97 -49.97 59.61
CA VAL A 4 31.80 -50.11 58.72
C VAL A 4 32.22 -49.72 57.30
N THR A 5 32.29 -50.74 56.44
CA THR A 5 32.18 -50.71 54.99
C THR A 5 30.77 -50.31 54.55
N THR A 6 30.62 -49.44 53.55
CA THR A 6 29.60 -49.60 52.50
C THR A 6 29.88 -48.74 51.27
N MET A 7 29.72 -49.38 50.11
CA MET A 7 29.84 -48.87 48.76
C MET A 7 28.82 -47.75 48.49
N GLY A 8 29.33 -46.58 48.10
CA GLY A 8 28.52 -45.50 47.55
C GLY A 8 28.19 -45.78 46.09
N VAL A 9 26.91 -46.05 45.84
CA VAL A 9 26.29 -46.13 44.52
C VAL A 9 26.42 -44.77 43.82
N CYS A 10 27.37 -44.64 42.89
CA CYS A 10 27.39 -43.51 41.94
C CYS A 10 26.35 -43.79 40.85
N LEU A 11 25.19 -43.18 41.01
CA LEU A 11 24.10 -43.17 40.05
C LEU A 11 24.60 -42.57 38.71
N LEU A 12 24.77 -43.41 37.68
CA LEU A 12 24.94 -42.98 36.30
C LEU A 12 23.60 -42.41 35.80
N THR A 13 23.42 -41.09 35.87
CA THR A 13 22.29 -40.43 35.22
C THR A 13 22.50 -40.42 33.70
N THR A 14 21.96 -41.42 33.02
CA THR A 14 21.77 -41.43 31.57
C THR A 14 20.79 -40.32 31.17
N ILE A 15 21.29 -39.26 30.55
CA ILE A 15 20.48 -38.22 29.90
C ILE A 15 19.95 -38.82 28.59
N VAL A 16 18.69 -39.24 28.59
CA VAL A 16 17.96 -39.61 27.37
C VAL A 16 17.58 -38.32 26.66
N ILE A 17 18.28 -37.99 25.57
CA ILE A 17 17.90 -36.89 24.69
C ILE A 17 16.67 -37.40 23.90
N LEU A 18 15.47 -37.10 24.41
CA LEU A 18 14.25 -37.15 23.61
C LEU A 18 14.41 -36.10 22.51
N GLY A 19 14.62 -36.58 21.28
CA GLY A 19 14.55 -35.74 20.08
C GLY A 19 13.15 -35.15 20.01
N ALA A 20 13.01 -33.89 20.44
CA ALA A 20 11.87 -33.10 20.05
C ALA A 20 11.88 -33.06 18.52
N VAL A 21 10.86 -33.66 17.91
CA VAL A 21 10.49 -33.32 16.54
C VAL A 21 10.16 -31.84 16.61
N ILE A 22 11.14 -31.00 16.28
CA ILE A 22 10.87 -29.60 15.93
C ILE A 22 10.03 -29.75 14.68
N GLY A 23 8.70 -29.70 14.85
CA GLY A 23 7.81 -29.46 13.73
C GLY A 23 8.40 -28.24 13.03
N GLY A 24 8.86 -28.43 11.80
CA GLY A 24 9.48 -27.37 11.02
C GLY A 24 8.60 -26.14 11.14
N ALA A 25 9.20 -25.00 11.47
CA ALA A 25 8.51 -23.73 11.28
C ALA A 25 8.29 -23.63 9.77
N ASN A 26 7.13 -24.07 9.30
CA ASN A 26 6.73 -23.88 7.91
C ASN A 26 6.68 -22.36 7.74
N GLY A 27 7.62 -21.81 6.97
CA GLY A 27 7.54 -20.41 6.58
C GLY A 27 6.40 -20.23 5.57
N ASP A 28 5.97 -18.99 5.41
CA ASP A 28 4.82 -18.64 4.58
C ASP A 28 5.24 -17.83 3.36
N ALA A 29 4.45 -17.92 2.30
CA ALA A 29 4.55 -17.03 1.16
C ALA A 29 3.67 -15.79 1.40
N MET A 30 4.27 -14.61 1.25
CA MET A 30 3.57 -13.33 1.30
C MET A 30 3.56 -12.69 -0.08
N VAL A 31 2.39 -12.27 -0.54
CA VAL A 31 2.26 -11.51 -1.79
C VAL A 31 1.76 -10.12 -1.45
N SER A 32 2.52 -9.09 -1.83
CA SER A 32 2.13 -7.70 -1.62
C SER A 32 2.15 -6.90 -2.91
N GLY A 33 1.22 -5.97 -3.02
CA GLY A 33 1.16 -5.04 -4.13
C GLY A 33 0.28 -3.85 -3.81
N SER A 34 0.02 -3.06 -4.83
CA SER A 34 -0.82 -1.87 -4.73
C SER A 34 -1.67 -1.69 -5.98
N VAL A 35 -2.82 -1.05 -5.81
CA VAL A 35 -3.78 -0.78 -6.88
C VAL A 35 -3.97 0.73 -7.03
N PHE A 36 -3.87 1.21 -8.26
CA PHE A 36 -4.04 2.61 -8.62
C PHE A 36 -5.18 2.79 -9.61
N CYS A 37 -5.80 3.95 -9.51
CA CYS A 37 -6.69 4.47 -10.51
C CYS A 37 -5.85 5.12 -11.62
N ASP A 38 -5.82 4.50 -12.80
CA ASP A 38 -5.29 5.09 -14.03
C ASP A 38 -6.40 5.96 -14.66
N ARG A 39 -6.39 7.26 -14.35
CA ARG A 39 -7.41 8.21 -14.81
C ARG A 39 -7.28 8.56 -16.29
N CYS A 40 -6.10 8.33 -16.88
CA CYS A 40 -5.84 8.65 -18.28
C CYS A 40 -5.96 7.47 -19.22
N LYS A 41 -6.14 6.27 -18.66
CA LYS A 41 -6.24 5.00 -19.41
C LYS A 41 -5.03 4.78 -20.31
N ASP A 42 -3.86 5.27 -19.90
CA ASP A 42 -2.62 5.17 -20.67
C ASP A 42 -1.75 3.98 -20.21
N GLY A 43 -2.16 3.29 -19.14
CA GLY A 43 -1.45 2.13 -18.60
C GLY A 43 -0.19 2.50 -17.83
N GLN A 44 0.03 3.78 -17.54
CA GLN A 44 1.16 4.25 -16.75
C GLN A 44 0.68 4.85 -15.43
N LEU A 45 1.58 4.88 -14.44
CA LEU A 45 1.35 5.69 -13.25
C LEU A 45 1.83 7.11 -13.54
N SER A 46 0.88 8.01 -13.58
CA SER A 46 1.04 9.44 -13.79
C SER A 46 0.72 10.21 -12.51
N LEU A 47 0.98 11.51 -12.55
CA LEU A 47 0.64 12.43 -11.46
C LEU A 47 -0.86 12.50 -11.17
N PHE A 48 -1.71 12.12 -12.12
CA PHE A 48 -3.16 12.12 -11.92
C PHE A 48 -3.66 10.83 -11.28
N ASP A 49 -2.82 9.83 -11.12
CA ASP A 49 -3.26 8.53 -10.64
C ASP A 49 -3.18 8.46 -9.11
N PHE A 50 -4.12 7.76 -8.52
CA PHE A 50 -4.27 7.72 -7.07
C PHE A 50 -4.56 6.30 -6.58
N PRO A 51 -4.12 5.94 -5.37
CA PRO A 51 -4.35 4.61 -4.85
C PRO A 51 -5.84 4.34 -4.65
N LEU A 52 -6.28 3.11 -4.96
CA LEU A 52 -7.66 2.70 -4.82
C LEU A 52 -7.88 1.89 -3.55
N ALA A 53 -8.57 2.51 -2.60
CA ALA A 53 -9.06 1.84 -1.40
C ALA A 53 -10.22 0.89 -1.69
N GLY A 54 -10.36 -0.19 -0.91
CA GLY A 54 -11.56 -1.02 -0.91
C GLY A 54 -11.85 -1.77 -2.22
N ILE A 55 -10.85 -2.00 -3.08
CA ILE A 55 -11.00 -2.78 -4.31
C ILE A 55 -10.50 -4.21 -4.09
N LYS A 56 -11.21 -5.18 -4.70
CA LYS A 56 -10.86 -6.58 -4.60
C LYS A 56 -9.73 -6.92 -5.56
N VAL A 57 -8.70 -7.56 -5.03
CA VAL A 57 -7.58 -8.12 -5.78
C VAL A 57 -7.63 -9.62 -5.64
N SER A 58 -7.41 -10.34 -6.73
CA SER A 58 -7.31 -11.80 -6.72
C SER A 58 -5.98 -12.27 -7.27
N ILE A 59 -5.48 -13.37 -6.69
CA ILE A 59 -4.33 -14.11 -7.20
C ILE A 59 -4.84 -15.40 -7.83
N ALA A 60 -4.46 -15.61 -9.08
CA ALA A 60 -4.77 -16.82 -9.82
C ALA A 60 -3.49 -17.53 -10.25
N CYS A 61 -3.48 -18.85 -10.13
CA CYS A 61 -2.37 -19.72 -10.53
C CYS A 61 -2.87 -20.75 -11.55
N PRO A 62 -2.01 -21.26 -12.45
CA PRO A 62 -2.39 -22.32 -13.36
C PRO A 62 -2.77 -23.60 -12.61
N GLY A 63 -3.96 -24.12 -12.90
CA GLY A 63 -4.43 -25.42 -12.46
C GLY A 63 -3.79 -26.57 -13.25
N GLN A 64 -4.08 -27.81 -12.86
CA GLN A 64 -3.57 -29.02 -13.52
C GLN A 64 -4.02 -29.14 -15.00
N ASP A 65 -5.12 -28.48 -15.35
CA ASP A 65 -5.69 -28.39 -16.70
C ASP A 65 -5.16 -27.19 -17.50
N GLY A 66 -4.22 -26.43 -16.93
CA GLY A 66 -3.69 -25.20 -17.52
C GLY A 66 -4.63 -24.00 -17.42
N GLN A 67 -5.83 -24.14 -16.83
CA GLN A 67 -6.74 -23.03 -16.60
C GLN A 67 -6.31 -22.24 -15.35
N MET A 68 -6.44 -20.91 -15.41
CA MET A 68 -6.13 -20.07 -14.26
C MET A 68 -7.21 -20.24 -13.18
N LYS A 69 -6.81 -20.71 -12.00
CA LYS A 69 -7.69 -20.85 -10.83
C LYS A 69 -7.36 -19.77 -9.81
N VAL A 70 -8.38 -19.03 -9.38
CA VAL A 70 -8.26 -18.07 -8.27
C VAL A 70 -8.01 -18.84 -6.98
N ILE A 71 -6.91 -18.53 -6.31
CA ILE A 71 -6.48 -19.18 -5.07
C ILE A 71 -6.63 -18.28 -3.83
N SER A 72 -6.71 -16.96 -4.02
CA SER A 72 -6.94 -16.01 -2.94
C SER A 72 -7.56 -14.72 -3.47
N GLU A 73 -8.33 -14.07 -2.60
CA GLU A 73 -8.91 -12.75 -2.82
C GLU A 73 -8.71 -11.90 -1.56
N GLU A 74 -8.31 -10.65 -1.73
CA GLU A 74 -8.09 -9.71 -0.64
C GLU A 74 -8.57 -8.32 -1.06
N THR A 75 -8.89 -7.47 -0.09
CA THR A 75 -9.31 -6.10 -0.37
C THR A 75 -8.17 -5.13 -0.06
N THR A 76 -7.90 -4.21 -0.97
CA THR A 76 -6.91 -3.16 -0.72
C THR A 76 -7.29 -2.31 0.48
N ASN A 77 -6.31 -1.97 1.30
CA ASN A 77 -6.44 -0.98 2.36
C ASN A 77 -6.64 0.43 1.77
N TRP A 78 -6.75 1.43 2.64
CA TRP A 78 -7.06 2.81 2.24
C TRP A 78 -5.99 3.52 1.37
N ILE A 79 -4.74 3.05 1.37
CA ILE A 79 -3.65 3.52 0.48
C ILE A 79 -3.47 2.60 -0.73
N GLY A 80 -4.46 1.78 -1.04
CA GLY A 80 -4.46 0.92 -2.20
C GLY A 80 -3.54 -0.28 -2.10
N ASN A 81 -2.94 -0.55 -0.94
CA ASN A 81 -2.05 -1.69 -0.74
C ASN A 81 -2.83 -2.93 -0.32
N TYR A 82 -2.33 -4.10 -0.72
CA TYR A 82 -2.82 -5.39 -0.24
C TYR A 82 -1.64 -6.28 0.14
N VAL A 83 -1.91 -7.23 1.05
CA VAL A 83 -0.98 -8.28 1.44
C VAL A 83 -1.80 -9.55 1.60
N MET A 84 -1.41 -10.61 0.90
CA MET A 84 -1.99 -11.94 1.04
C MET A 84 -0.94 -12.87 1.63
N ARG A 85 -1.38 -13.78 2.51
CA ARG A 85 -0.55 -14.81 3.13
C ARG A 85 -1.01 -16.18 2.65
N PHE A 86 -0.06 -17.03 2.32
CA PHE A 86 -0.27 -18.40 1.90
C PHE A 86 0.54 -19.31 2.81
N ASP A 87 -0.09 -20.37 3.30
CA ASP A 87 0.57 -21.32 4.18
C ASP A 87 1.66 -22.09 3.41
N GLY A 88 2.87 -22.13 3.96
CA GLY A 88 4.03 -22.73 3.29
C GLY A 88 4.69 -21.79 2.28
N ALA A 89 5.74 -22.27 1.61
CA ALA A 89 6.39 -21.60 0.48
C ALA A 89 6.05 -22.28 -0.86
N PRO A 90 4.79 -22.18 -1.35
CA PRO A 90 4.43 -22.67 -2.67
C PRO A 90 5.11 -21.83 -3.76
N ASP A 91 5.51 -22.48 -4.86
CA ASP A 91 5.99 -21.77 -6.04
C ASP A 91 4.86 -20.94 -6.66
N MET A 92 5.01 -19.62 -6.58
CA MET A 92 4.04 -18.64 -7.09
C MET A 92 4.50 -17.97 -8.39
N SER A 93 5.59 -18.44 -9.01
CA SER A 93 6.20 -17.82 -10.20
C SER A 93 5.27 -17.78 -11.43
N ALA A 94 4.40 -18.77 -11.57
CA ALA A 94 3.42 -18.85 -12.65
C ALA A 94 2.10 -18.14 -12.33
N CYS A 95 1.95 -17.61 -11.12
CA CYS A 95 0.73 -16.95 -10.68
C CYS A 95 0.67 -15.50 -11.15
N ARG A 96 -0.56 -14.98 -11.23
CA ARG A 96 -0.85 -13.60 -11.62
C ARG A 96 -1.83 -12.96 -10.68
N ALA A 97 -1.62 -11.68 -10.42
CA ALA A 97 -2.52 -10.83 -9.67
C ALA A 97 -3.38 -10.00 -10.63
N GLN A 98 -4.65 -9.80 -10.27
CA GLN A 98 -5.59 -9.02 -11.05
C GLN A 98 -6.59 -8.29 -10.15
N VAL A 99 -7.13 -7.20 -10.68
CA VAL A 99 -8.16 -6.41 -10.00
C VAL A 99 -9.52 -6.82 -10.52
N PHE A 100 -10.52 -6.89 -9.64
CA PHE A 100 -11.91 -7.07 -10.05
C PHE A 100 -12.58 -5.71 -10.25
N GLY A 101 -13.04 -5.44 -11.47
CA GLY A 101 -13.82 -4.25 -11.80
C GLY A 101 -15.31 -4.54 -11.71
N ASP A 102 -16.00 -3.95 -10.76
CA ASP A 102 -17.44 -4.14 -10.53
C ASP A 102 -18.18 -2.84 -10.20
N GLY A 103 -17.52 -1.69 -10.33
CA GLY A 103 -17.97 -0.45 -9.72
C GLY A 103 -18.01 0.77 -10.64
N GLN A 104 -18.46 1.89 -10.08
CA GLN A 104 -18.49 3.19 -10.74
C GLN A 104 -17.19 3.97 -10.48
N GLY A 105 -16.96 5.02 -11.26
CA GLY A 105 -15.74 5.82 -11.16
C GLY A 105 -14.57 5.04 -11.75
N CYS A 106 -13.48 4.90 -11.00
CA CYS A 106 -12.26 4.26 -11.49
C CYS A 106 -12.20 2.73 -11.28
N ARG A 107 -13.36 2.10 -11.13
CA ARG A 107 -13.51 0.65 -10.88
C ARG A 107 -14.26 -0.07 -12.01
N VAL A 108 -14.35 0.57 -13.17
CA VAL A 108 -15.19 0.11 -14.29
C VAL A 108 -14.44 -0.91 -15.13
N VAL A 109 -13.15 -0.67 -15.37
CA VAL A 109 -12.32 -1.52 -16.21
C VAL A 109 -11.10 -1.97 -15.42
N SER A 110 -10.91 -3.27 -15.30
CA SER A 110 -9.68 -3.86 -14.76
C SER A 110 -8.53 -3.64 -15.75
N GLY A 111 -7.39 -3.19 -15.24
CA GLY A 111 -6.14 -3.15 -16.00
C GLY A 111 -5.57 -4.55 -16.27
N PRO A 112 -4.39 -4.62 -16.91
CA PRO A 112 -3.75 -5.89 -17.23
C PRO A 112 -3.38 -6.67 -15.97
N THR A 113 -3.42 -8.00 -16.07
CA THR A 113 -2.94 -8.89 -15.01
C THR A 113 -1.42 -8.77 -14.88
N GLN A 114 -0.91 -8.86 -13.65
CA GLN A 114 0.51 -8.71 -13.36
C GLN A 114 1.10 -9.98 -12.80
N SER A 115 2.36 -10.27 -13.14
CA SER A 115 3.08 -11.42 -12.59
C SER A 115 3.61 -11.11 -11.19
N LEU A 116 3.77 -12.14 -10.38
CA LEU A 116 4.36 -12.04 -9.04
C LEU A 116 5.88 -12.13 -9.16
N ASN A 117 6.60 -11.18 -8.58
CA ASN A 117 8.07 -11.14 -8.60
C ASN A 117 8.60 -11.57 -7.24
N LEU A 118 9.32 -12.69 -7.17
CA LEU A 118 10.00 -13.12 -5.95
C LEU A 118 11.13 -12.13 -5.62
N VAL A 119 11.07 -11.53 -4.43
CA VAL A 119 12.08 -10.56 -3.95
C VAL A 119 12.85 -11.06 -2.74
N PHE A 120 12.36 -12.10 -2.06
CA PHE A 120 13.01 -12.70 -0.91
C PHE A 120 12.66 -14.19 -0.80
N GLN A 121 13.65 -15.03 -0.51
CA GLN A 121 13.50 -16.45 -0.25
C GLN A 121 14.56 -16.91 0.76
N MET A 122 14.15 -17.27 1.97
CA MET A 122 15.01 -17.87 3.00
C MET A 122 14.15 -18.46 4.13
N PHE A 123 14.65 -19.51 4.80
CA PHE A 123 13.97 -20.12 5.97
C PHE A 123 12.51 -20.49 5.69
N ASP A 124 12.27 -21.16 4.56
CA ASP A 124 10.94 -21.55 4.07
C ASP A 124 9.93 -20.38 3.94
N THR A 125 10.40 -19.13 3.95
CA THR A 125 9.60 -17.91 3.79
C THR A 125 9.90 -17.28 2.44
N GLU A 126 8.85 -16.91 1.71
CA GLU A 126 8.95 -16.28 0.40
C GLU A 126 8.17 -14.96 0.37
N ILE A 127 8.75 -13.92 -0.22
CA ILE A 127 8.07 -12.65 -0.42
C ILE A 127 8.01 -12.33 -1.90
N TYR A 128 6.79 -12.16 -2.39
CA TYR A 128 6.49 -11.77 -3.75
C TYR A 128 5.93 -10.34 -3.77
N THR A 129 6.42 -9.55 -4.71
CA THR A 129 5.87 -8.23 -5.01
C THR A 129 5.22 -8.21 -6.38
N VAL A 130 4.08 -7.54 -6.46
CA VAL A 130 3.37 -7.32 -7.72
C VAL A 130 3.60 -5.88 -8.17
N ASN A 131 3.92 -5.69 -9.45
CA ASN A 131 3.89 -4.36 -10.05
C ASN A 131 2.51 -3.73 -9.86
N HIS A 132 2.46 -2.41 -9.83
CA HIS A 132 1.22 -1.68 -9.60
C HIS A 132 0.09 -2.17 -10.51
N LEU A 133 -0.99 -2.63 -9.89
CA LEU A 133 -2.19 -3.01 -10.61
C LEU A 133 -2.97 -1.73 -10.96
N LEU A 134 -3.54 -1.69 -12.15
CA LEU A 134 -4.29 -0.55 -12.61
C LEU A 134 -5.78 -0.89 -12.67
N SER A 135 -6.60 0.10 -12.34
CA SER A 135 -8.02 0.09 -12.59
C SER A 135 -8.38 1.41 -13.24
N GLN A 136 -9.35 1.39 -14.15
CA GLN A 136 -9.60 2.49 -15.07
C GLN A 136 -11.06 2.96 -14.99
N PRO A 137 -11.30 4.25 -15.25
CA PRO A 137 -12.63 4.77 -15.41
C PRO A 137 -13.25 4.38 -16.76
N ALA A 138 -14.57 4.60 -16.88
CA ALA A 138 -15.27 4.43 -18.15
C ALA A 138 -14.65 5.31 -19.25
N GLN A 139 -14.40 6.57 -18.92
CA GLN A 139 -13.79 7.57 -19.81
C GLN A 139 -12.60 8.25 -19.11
N PRO A 140 -11.53 8.57 -19.84
CA PRO A 140 -10.39 9.29 -19.29
C PRO A 140 -10.78 10.73 -18.92
N MET A 141 -10.02 11.35 -18.02
CA MET A 141 -10.25 12.76 -17.66
C MET A 141 -9.94 13.72 -18.83
N SER A 142 -10.62 14.88 -18.86
CA SER A 142 -10.57 15.82 -20.00
C SER A 142 -9.20 16.42 -20.29
N ASN A 143 -8.28 16.40 -19.31
CA ASN A 143 -6.99 17.08 -19.38
C ASN A 143 -5.81 16.10 -19.39
N CYS A 144 -6.03 14.86 -19.82
CA CYS A 144 -4.92 13.92 -20.00
C CYS A 144 -3.95 14.45 -21.05
N PRO A 145 -2.63 14.37 -20.82
CA PRO A 145 -1.67 14.68 -21.86
C PRO A 145 -1.98 13.78 -23.06
N LEU A 146 -2.07 14.37 -24.26
CA LEU A 146 -2.19 13.59 -25.49
C LEU A 146 -0.91 12.74 -25.60
N SER A 147 -1.00 11.47 -25.22
CA SER A 147 0.11 10.56 -25.40
C SER A 147 0.37 10.40 -26.90
N SER A 148 1.54 10.86 -27.33
CA SER A 148 2.05 10.69 -28.68
C SER A 148 2.53 9.26 -28.85
N SER A 149 1.62 8.31 -29.01
CA SER A 149 1.95 7.02 -29.62
C SER A 149 0.72 6.41 -30.30
N PRO A 150 0.77 6.17 -31.62
CA PRO A 150 -0.35 5.57 -32.35
C PRO A 150 -0.37 4.07 -32.09
N LEU A 151 -1.28 3.59 -31.24
CA LEU A 151 -1.66 2.18 -31.29
C LEU A 151 -2.41 1.93 -32.62
N PRO A 152 -2.14 0.82 -33.32
CA PRO A 152 -2.76 0.53 -34.61
C PRO A 152 -4.28 0.51 -34.45
N LYS A 153 -4.98 1.28 -35.29
CA LYS A 153 -6.44 1.22 -35.39
C LYS A 153 -6.86 -0.23 -35.64
N PRO A 154 -7.79 -0.80 -34.86
CA PRO A 154 -8.42 -2.06 -35.21
C PRO A 154 -9.05 -1.90 -36.60
N VAL A 155 -8.65 -2.76 -37.52
CA VAL A 155 -9.28 -2.84 -38.84
C VAL A 155 -10.71 -3.31 -38.63
N THR A 156 -11.66 -2.39 -38.81
CA THR A 156 -13.09 -2.71 -38.80
C THR A 156 -13.40 -3.71 -39.91
N PRO A 157 -13.89 -4.93 -39.61
CA PRO A 157 -14.46 -5.78 -40.64
C PRO A 157 -15.79 -5.18 -41.08
N THR A 158 -15.95 -4.95 -42.38
CA THR A 158 -17.22 -4.54 -42.98
C THR A 158 -18.27 -5.63 -42.74
N VAL A 159 -19.28 -5.34 -41.92
CA VAL A 159 -20.45 -6.22 -41.76
C VAL A 159 -21.60 -5.68 -42.64
N PRO A 160 -22.34 -6.54 -43.39
CA PRO A 160 -23.45 -6.13 -44.25
C PRO A 160 -24.72 -5.70 -43.45
N PRO A 161 -25.71 -5.06 -44.10
CA PRO A 161 -26.82 -4.36 -43.44
C PRO A 161 -27.79 -5.28 -42.67
N PRO A 162 -28.56 -4.72 -41.70
CA PRO A 162 -29.24 -5.50 -40.67
C PRO A 162 -30.57 -6.10 -41.16
N THR A 163 -30.76 -7.38 -40.85
CA THR A 163 -32.06 -8.08 -40.94
C THR A 163 -32.74 -8.07 -39.58
N ASN A 164 -34.01 -7.65 -39.56
CA ASN A 164 -34.96 -7.58 -38.45
C ASN A 164 -34.74 -8.62 -37.32
N ARG A 165 -34.64 -8.15 -36.06
CA ARG A 165 -34.85 -8.97 -34.85
C ARG A 165 -35.70 -8.23 -33.82
N ALA A 166 -36.55 -9.03 -33.17
CA ALA A 166 -37.68 -8.69 -32.30
C ALA A 166 -37.31 -7.96 -30.99
N PRO A 167 -38.30 -7.40 -30.24
CA PRO A 167 -38.06 -6.57 -29.06
C PRO A 167 -37.48 -7.36 -27.88
N ALA A 168 -36.46 -6.80 -27.23
CA ALA A 168 -35.87 -7.34 -26.01
C ALA A 168 -36.74 -7.02 -24.76
N PRO A 169 -36.80 -7.89 -23.74
CA PRO A 169 -37.49 -7.62 -22.49
C PRO A 169 -36.68 -6.66 -21.60
N GLN A 170 -37.37 -5.75 -20.91
CA GLN A 170 -36.75 -4.77 -20.01
C GLN A 170 -36.25 -5.41 -18.70
N PRO A 171 -35.07 -5.00 -18.18
CA PRO A 171 -34.56 -5.48 -16.90
C PRO A 171 -35.28 -4.82 -15.70
N PRO A 172 -35.36 -5.52 -14.55
CA PRO A 172 -36.05 -5.03 -13.36
C PRO A 172 -35.28 -3.88 -12.67
N LYS A 173 -36.02 -2.94 -12.08
CA LYS A 173 -35.48 -1.78 -11.36
C LYS A 173 -34.80 -2.22 -10.06
N LEU A 174 -33.51 -1.90 -9.93
CA LEU A 174 -32.72 -2.07 -8.69
C LEU A 174 -33.04 -0.96 -7.66
N PRO A 175 -32.88 -1.24 -6.36
CA PRO A 175 -33.12 -0.28 -5.28
C PRO A 175 -32.10 0.87 -5.28
N PRO A 176 -32.39 2.00 -4.60
CA PRO A 176 -31.52 3.18 -4.60
C PRO A 176 -30.15 2.87 -3.95
N GLN A 177 -29.08 3.18 -4.68
CA GLN A 177 -27.71 3.02 -4.18
C GLN A 177 -27.39 4.01 -3.04
N PRO A 178 -26.55 3.62 -2.06
CA PRO A 178 -25.97 4.54 -1.08
C PRO A 178 -25.17 5.64 -1.78
N ARG A 179 -25.33 6.89 -1.34
CA ARG A 179 -24.58 8.03 -1.89
C ARG A 179 -23.09 7.84 -1.59
N LEU A 180 -22.28 7.80 -2.65
CA LEU A 180 -20.82 7.79 -2.53
C LEU A 180 -20.33 9.08 -1.84
N PRO A 181 -19.26 9.00 -1.02
CA PRO A 181 -18.65 10.19 -0.43
C PRO A 181 -18.09 11.11 -1.54
N PRO A 182 -18.13 12.43 -1.34
CA PRO A 182 -17.65 13.39 -2.33
C PRO A 182 -16.15 13.23 -2.60
N MET A 183 -15.77 13.46 -3.86
CA MET A 183 -14.38 13.45 -4.31
C MET A 183 -13.55 14.46 -3.50
N PRO A 184 -12.33 14.12 -3.05
CA PRO A 184 -11.50 15.05 -2.30
C PRO A 184 -11.14 16.27 -3.17
N PRO A 185 -11.09 17.49 -2.59
CA PRO A 185 -10.71 18.69 -3.32
C PRO A 185 -9.31 18.56 -3.95
N VAL A 186 -9.13 19.14 -5.13
CA VAL A 186 -7.83 19.25 -5.81
C VAL A 186 -6.76 19.81 -4.87
N PRO A 187 -5.56 19.21 -4.81
CA PRO A 187 -4.45 19.75 -4.03
C PRO A 187 -4.03 21.15 -4.50
N PHE A 188 -3.33 21.91 -3.65
CA PHE A 188 -2.80 23.20 -4.06
C PHE A 188 -1.86 22.99 -5.26
N LEU A 189 -2.18 23.65 -6.36
CA LEU A 189 -1.31 23.74 -7.54
C LEU A 189 -0.02 24.53 -7.22
N GLU A 190 -0.03 25.32 -6.14
CA GLU A 190 1.13 26.07 -5.66
C GLU A 190 2.04 25.25 -4.74
N ALA A 191 3.35 25.52 -4.84
CA ALA A 191 4.35 24.99 -3.93
C ALA A 191 4.09 25.46 -2.50
N SER A 192 3.92 24.52 -1.57
CA SER A 192 3.79 24.79 -0.13
C SER A 192 4.52 23.71 0.65
N ALA A 193 5.29 24.14 1.65
CA ALA A 193 5.97 23.27 2.59
C ALA A 193 5.66 23.75 4.01
N CYS A 194 4.85 22.99 4.73
CA CYS A 194 4.38 23.34 6.06
C CYS A 194 4.98 22.41 7.10
N SER A 195 5.59 23.00 8.13
CA SER A 195 6.12 22.24 9.27
C SER A 195 5.01 21.54 10.05
N TYR A 196 5.35 20.51 10.83
CA TYR A 196 4.38 19.79 11.67
C TYR A 196 3.60 20.73 12.60
N ARG A 197 4.19 21.86 13.03
CA ARG A 197 3.52 22.85 13.88
C ARG A 197 2.37 23.53 13.14
N MET A 198 2.56 23.82 11.86
CA MET A 198 1.52 24.43 11.01
C MET A 198 0.33 23.49 10.85
N TRP A 199 0.60 22.19 10.67
CA TRP A 199 -0.41 21.13 10.58
C TRP A 199 -1.16 20.88 11.89
N MET A 200 -0.51 21.12 13.02
CA MET A 200 -1.09 20.90 14.36
C MET A 200 -1.93 22.08 14.86
N MET A 201 -1.89 23.23 14.20
CA MET A 201 -2.70 24.40 14.57
C MET A 201 -4.19 24.14 14.27
N PRO A 202 -5.11 24.35 15.24
CA PRO A 202 -6.55 24.21 15.01
C PRO A 202 -7.04 25.08 13.85
N GLU A 203 -6.45 26.26 13.68
CA GLU A 203 -6.75 27.22 12.62
C GLU A 203 -6.49 26.67 11.21
N HIS A 204 -5.75 25.56 11.08
CA HIS A 204 -5.41 24.93 9.80
C HIS A 204 -6.00 23.52 9.65
N GLU A 205 -7.00 23.15 10.48
CA GLU A 205 -7.57 21.80 10.43
C GLU A 205 -8.19 21.44 9.07
N CYS A 206 -8.73 22.43 8.34
CA CYS A 206 -9.31 22.22 7.01
C CYS A 206 -8.32 21.76 5.93
N TYR A 207 -7.01 21.72 6.22
CA TYR A 207 -6.00 21.16 5.30
C TYR A 207 -5.82 19.64 5.46
N TRP A 208 -6.38 19.02 6.51
CA TRP A 208 -6.46 17.56 6.69
C TRP A 208 -7.53 16.93 5.79
N ARG A 209 -7.46 17.19 4.48
CA ARG A 209 -8.50 16.84 3.49
C ARG A 209 -8.39 15.41 2.98
N VAL A 210 -7.16 14.94 2.80
CA VAL A 210 -6.86 13.62 2.22
C VAL A 210 -6.69 12.58 3.31
N LEU A 211 -6.01 12.94 4.40
CA LEU A 211 -5.78 12.08 5.54
C LEU A 211 -6.53 12.64 6.74
N SER A 212 -7.39 11.83 7.37
CA SER A 212 -8.01 12.22 8.63
C SER A 212 -6.97 12.21 9.76
N PRO A 213 -6.99 13.20 10.68
CA PRO A 213 -6.07 13.26 11.81
C PRO A 213 -6.10 12.02 12.71
N ASP A 214 -7.24 11.33 12.78
CA ASP A 214 -7.47 10.16 13.64
C ASP A 214 -7.07 8.83 13.00
N LEU A 215 -6.66 8.82 11.73
CA LEU A 215 -6.15 7.62 11.07
C LEU A 215 -4.95 7.08 11.84
N LYS A 216 -4.87 5.75 11.92
CA LYS A 216 -3.78 5.08 12.63
C LYS A 216 -2.51 5.08 11.80
N VAL A 217 -1.36 5.30 12.44
CA VAL A 217 -0.04 5.21 11.79
C VAL A 217 0.19 3.83 11.20
N ALA A 218 -0.19 2.76 11.90
CA ALA A 218 -0.07 1.39 11.40
C ALA A 218 -0.88 1.16 10.12
N PHE A 219 -2.05 1.80 10.02
CA PHE A 219 -2.87 1.77 8.82
C PHE A 219 -2.19 2.54 7.69
N VAL A 220 -1.55 3.66 7.99
CA VAL A 220 -0.99 4.57 6.99
C VAL A 220 0.39 4.20 6.48
N PHE A 221 1.28 3.85 7.38
CA PHE A 221 2.65 3.49 7.05
C PHE A 221 2.83 1.96 6.98
N GLY A 222 1.83 1.18 7.35
CA GLY A 222 1.85 -0.27 7.25
C GLY A 222 2.36 -0.98 8.52
N PRO A 223 2.51 -2.32 8.46
CA PRO A 223 2.71 -3.17 9.63
C PRO A 223 4.04 -2.90 10.35
N VAL A 224 5.10 -2.53 9.64
CA VAL A 224 6.40 -2.17 10.24
C VAL A 224 6.25 -0.98 11.20
N ALA A 225 5.43 0.00 10.81
CA ALA A 225 5.11 1.14 11.65
C ALA A 225 4.30 0.72 12.89
N GLY A 226 3.30 -0.15 12.71
CA GLY A 226 2.49 -0.68 13.80
C GLY A 226 3.31 -1.46 14.83
N GLN A 227 4.26 -2.29 14.37
CA GLN A 227 5.18 -3.00 15.25
C GLN A 227 6.07 -2.04 16.05
N LYS A 228 6.53 -0.94 15.44
CA LYS A 228 7.44 -0.01 16.10
C LYS A 228 6.75 0.96 17.06
N TYR A 229 5.58 1.48 16.68
CA TYR A 229 4.92 2.59 17.38
C TYR A 229 3.59 2.21 18.04
N GLY A 230 3.14 0.97 17.87
CA GLY A 230 1.82 0.51 18.28
C GLY A 230 0.74 0.77 17.22
N ASN A 231 -0.39 0.09 17.37
CA ASN A 231 -1.51 0.17 16.42
C ASN A 231 -2.47 1.33 16.70
N ASP A 232 -2.41 1.93 17.89
CA ASP A 232 -3.38 2.93 18.35
C ASP A 232 -2.97 4.37 18.12
N ILE A 233 -1.69 4.62 17.81
CA ILE A 233 -1.19 5.97 17.56
C ILE A 233 -1.80 6.55 16.28
N THR A 234 -2.44 7.71 16.40
CA THR A 234 -3.08 8.43 15.28
C THR A 234 -2.06 9.30 14.53
N LEU A 235 -2.38 9.76 13.32
CA LEU A 235 -1.53 10.71 12.58
C LEU A 235 -1.34 12.03 13.34
N ARG A 236 -2.38 12.54 14.00
CA ARG A 236 -2.25 13.71 14.88
C ARG A 236 -1.36 13.41 16.08
N GLY A 237 -1.54 12.24 16.70
CA GLY A 237 -0.70 11.77 17.81
C GLY A 237 0.76 11.58 17.43
N SER A 238 1.01 11.15 16.19
CA SER A 238 2.35 10.92 15.61
C SER A 238 3.19 12.20 15.56
N MET A 239 2.53 13.36 15.46
CA MET A 239 3.20 14.66 15.42
C MET A 239 3.61 15.19 16.79
N SER A 240 3.24 14.48 17.86
CA SER A 240 3.54 14.84 19.23
C SER A 240 4.83 14.15 19.72
N GLY A 241 5.61 14.86 20.53
CA GLY A 241 6.87 14.37 21.09
C GLY A 241 8.10 14.95 20.39
N ARG A 242 9.22 15.02 21.12
CA ARG A 242 10.53 15.55 20.69
C ARG A 242 11.67 14.76 21.33
N GLY A 243 12.89 14.89 20.82
CA GLY A 243 14.11 14.35 21.44
C GLY A 243 14.39 12.87 21.13
N ASP A 244 13.38 12.07 20.80
CA ASP A 244 13.56 10.68 20.37
C ASP A 244 13.70 10.57 18.84
N PRO A 245 14.70 9.84 18.30
CA PRO A 245 14.91 9.70 16.86
C PRO A 245 13.74 9.06 16.12
N TYR A 246 13.07 8.06 16.70
CA TYR A 246 11.96 7.36 16.06
C TYR A 246 10.69 8.23 16.08
N LYS A 247 10.39 8.90 17.19
CA LYS A 247 9.32 9.91 17.25
C LYS A 247 9.58 11.06 16.26
N THR A 248 10.84 11.45 16.10
CA THR A 248 11.22 12.48 15.11
C THR A 248 11.00 11.98 13.69
N LEU A 249 11.43 10.77 13.35
CA LEU A 249 11.14 10.15 12.06
C LEU A 249 9.62 10.12 11.80
N LEU A 250 8.84 9.63 12.76
CA LEU A 250 7.39 9.53 12.62
C LEU A 250 6.72 10.89 12.40
N ARG A 251 7.07 11.90 13.19
CA ARG A 251 6.53 13.26 13.05
C ARG A 251 6.87 13.88 11.70
N GLU A 252 8.14 13.82 11.30
CA GLU A 252 8.58 14.45 10.06
C GLU A 252 8.08 13.69 8.81
N SER A 253 7.97 12.36 8.86
CA SER A 253 7.36 11.56 7.80
C SER A 253 5.87 11.80 7.68
N THR A 254 5.13 11.88 8.78
CA THR A 254 3.69 12.21 8.74
C THR A 254 3.48 13.60 8.14
N THR A 255 4.33 14.56 8.51
CA THR A 255 4.30 15.92 7.96
C THR A 255 4.63 15.94 6.47
N ALA A 256 5.66 15.19 6.05
CA ALA A 256 6.04 15.08 4.64
C ALA A 256 4.94 14.43 3.80
N LEU A 257 4.26 13.43 4.35
CA LEU A 257 3.14 12.76 3.69
C LEU A 257 1.99 13.75 3.47
N LEU A 258 1.62 14.52 4.49
CA LEU A 258 0.57 15.53 4.36
C LEU A 258 0.93 16.64 3.37
N ASN A 259 2.18 17.13 3.41
CA ASN A 259 2.67 18.10 2.43
C ASN A 259 2.63 17.52 1.00
N SER A 260 3.03 16.25 0.81
CA SER A 260 3.02 15.59 -0.50
C SER A 260 1.61 15.44 -1.10
N TYR A 261 0.59 15.28 -0.25
CA TYR A 261 -0.81 15.28 -0.69
C TYR A 261 -1.37 16.67 -0.94
N ASN A 262 -0.80 17.72 -0.36
CA ASN A 262 -1.35 19.06 -0.41
C ASN A 262 -0.62 20.00 -1.37
N SER A 263 0.61 19.68 -1.76
CA SER A 263 1.39 20.46 -2.70
C SER A 263 2.05 19.56 -3.75
N ILE A 264 1.72 19.81 -5.02
CA ILE A 264 2.22 19.04 -6.16
C ILE A 264 3.74 19.25 -6.37
N GLN A 265 4.28 20.39 -5.93
CA GLN A 265 5.71 20.70 -6.03
C GLN A 265 6.50 20.26 -4.80
N PHE A 266 5.89 19.50 -3.88
CA PHE A 266 6.61 18.97 -2.74
C PHE A 266 7.66 17.96 -3.20
N PRO A 267 8.90 17.96 -2.66
CA PRO A 267 10.00 17.13 -3.18
C PRO A 267 9.83 15.62 -3.06
N TYR A 268 8.82 15.15 -2.34
CA TYR A 268 8.56 13.73 -2.13
C TYR A 268 7.15 13.37 -2.60
N HIS A 269 7.03 12.32 -3.40
CA HIS A 269 5.74 11.70 -3.67
C HIS A 269 5.23 10.96 -2.41
N PRO A 270 3.91 10.86 -2.16
CA PRO A 270 3.39 10.17 -0.97
C PRO A 270 3.94 8.75 -0.78
N LEU A 271 4.08 7.99 -1.87
CA LEU A 271 4.63 6.64 -1.82
C LEU A 271 6.11 6.61 -1.41
N ASP A 272 6.90 7.58 -1.87
CA ASP A 272 8.31 7.70 -1.49
C ASP A 272 8.46 8.01 0.00
N VAL A 273 7.53 8.82 0.55
CA VAL A 273 7.52 9.11 1.99
C VAL A 273 7.31 7.82 2.78
N VAL A 274 6.31 7.01 2.40
CA VAL A 274 6.01 5.72 3.06
C VAL A 274 7.18 4.73 2.88
N GLY A 275 7.73 4.63 1.66
CA GLY A 275 8.84 3.74 1.35
C GLY A 275 10.12 4.08 2.12
N HIS A 276 10.54 5.34 2.13
CA HIS A 276 11.71 5.80 2.88
C HIS A 276 11.52 5.64 4.40
N PHE A 277 10.32 5.91 4.91
CA PHE A 277 10.00 5.71 6.32
C PHE A 277 10.17 4.24 6.74
N ASN A 278 9.55 3.31 6.01
CA ASN A 278 9.63 1.88 6.34
C ASN A 278 11.05 1.34 6.15
N SER A 279 11.75 1.76 5.10
CA SER A 279 13.16 1.41 4.88
C SER A 279 14.05 1.86 6.05
N ALA A 280 13.79 3.05 6.61
CA ALA A 280 14.54 3.55 7.76
C ALA A 280 14.27 2.74 9.05
N LEU A 281 13.06 2.20 9.22
CA LEU A 281 12.74 1.34 10.35
C LEU A 281 13.36 -0.05 10.23
N MET A 282 13.34 -0.63 9.03
CA MET A 282 13.90 -1.96 8.77
C MET A 282 15.43 -1.98 8.78
N GLY A 283 16.09 -0.86 8.46
CA GLY A 283 17.55 -0.77 8.42
C GLY A 283 18.27 -0.94 9.76
N GLY A 284 17.55 -1.05 10.89
CA GLY A 284 18.11 -1.40 12.20
C GLY A 284 19.01 -0.35 12.86
N SER A 285 19.32 0.76 12.19
CA SER A 285 20.26 1.78 12.67
C SER A 285 19.58 3.11 13.01
N THR A 286 19.82 3.61 14.22
CA THR A 286 19.39 4.96 14.64
C THR A 286 19.94 6.06 13.74
N ARG A 287 21.12 5.87 13.14
CA ARG A 287 21.71 6.82 12.19
C ARG A 287 20.84 6.95 10.94
N GLN A 288 20.35 5.83 10.40
CA GLN A 288 19.49 5.83 9.22
C GLN A 288 18.14 6.48 9.51
N VAL A 289 17.54 6.15 10.67
CA VAL A 289 16.31 6.79 11.18
C VAL A 289 16.47 8.31 11.24
N LEU A 290 17.54 8.79 11.85
CA LEU A 290 17.80 10.22 11.99
C LEU A 290 18.05 10.90 10.63
N MET A 291 18.84 10.28 9.75
CA MET A 291 19.12 10.82 8.42
C MET A 291 17.85 10.96 7.57
N THR A 292 16.97 9.96 7.60
CA THR A 292 15.68 10.03 6.91
C THR A 292 14.78 11.10 7.53
N ALA A 293 14.72 11.18 8.86
CA ALA A 293 13.96 12.22 9.55
C ALA A 293 14.45 13.64 9.20
N LEU A 294 15.77 13.85 9.12
CA LEU A 294 16.38 15.13 8.75
C LEU A 294 16.08 15.52 7.30
N ARG A 295 16.03 14.55 6.37
CA ARG A 295 15.64 14.80 4.98
C ARG A 295 14.20 15.31 4.91
N PHE A 296 13.27 14.66 5.60
CA PHE A 296 11.89 15.10 5.67
C PHE A 296 11.75 16.45 6.37
N LEU A 297 12.43 16.67 7.49
CA LEU A 297 12.44 17.96 8.19
C LEU A 297 12.86 19.11 7.26
N ARG A 298 13.91 18.91 6.46
CA ARG A 298 14.37 19.91 5.49
C ARG A 298 13.31 20.19 4.43
N ALA A 299 12.70 19.16 3.84
CA ALA A 299 11.63 19.34 2.86
C ALA A 299 10.39 20.02 3.46
N ASN A 300 9.98 19.63 4.67
CA ASN A 300 8.88 20.25 5.41
C ASN A 300 9.15 21.72 5.77
N SER A 301 10.42 22.11 5.80
CA SER A 301 10.87 23.48 6.03
C SER A 301 11.10 24.26 4.73
N GLY A 302 10.76 23.69 3.57
CA GLY A 302 10.86 24.35 2.28
C GLY A 302 12.19 24.19 1.55
N ASN A 303 13.15 23.43 2.09
CA ASN A 303 14.45 23.24 1.47
C ASN A 303 14.47 22.00 0.55
N PRO A 304 15.15 22.05 -0.61
CA PRO A 304 16.02 23.13 -1.10
C PRO A 304 15.31 24.26 -1.88
N GLY A 305 14.01 24.13 -2.18
CA GLY A 305 13.28 25.04 -3.07
C GLY A 305 12.96 26.43 -2.53
N ASN A 306 13.38 26.76 -1.30
CA ASN A 306 13.00 27.98 -0.57
C ASN A 306 11.48 28.23 -0.55
N VAL A 307 10.70 27.17 -0.38
CA VAL A 307 9.23 27.21 -0.42
C VAL A 307 8.68 27.54 0.95
N THR A 308 7.78 28.52 1.06
CA THR A 308 7.11 28.87 2.32
C THR A 308 5.85 28.07 2.54
N CYS A 309 5.41 27.91 3.79
CA CYS A 309 4.08 27.39 4.08
C CYS A 309 3.00 28.37 3.60
N LYS A 310 2.05 27.88 2.79
CA LYS A 310 0.92 28.66 2.23
C LYS A 310 -0.39 28.43 2.96
N PHE A 311 -0.35 27.91 4.18
CA PHE A 311 -1.55 27.76 5.00
C PHE A 311 -2.10 29.14 5.36
N THR A 312 -3.40 29.28 5.19
CA THR A 312 -4.20 30.40 5.66
C THR A 312 -5.21 29.87 6.66
N THR A 313 -5.59 30.69 7.64
CA THR A 313 -6.63 30.31 8.60
C THR A 313 -7.90 29.85 7.90
N CYS A 314 -8.36 28.66 8.27
CA CYS A 314 -9.61 28.08 7.83
C CYS A 314 -10.77 28.96 8.32
N LYS A 315 -11.80 29.09 7.48
CA LYS A 315 -13.05 29.78 7.82
C LYS A 315 -14.09 28.80 8.32
#